data_AF-A0A263DN07-F1
#
_entry.id   AF-A0A263DN07-F1
#
_cell.length_a   1.000
_cell.length_b   1.000
_cell.length_c   1.000
_cell.angle_alpha   90.00
_cell.angle_beta   90.00
_cell.angle_gamma   90.00
#
_symmetry.space_group_name_H-M   'P 1'
#
loop_
_entity.id
_entity.type
_entity.pdbx_description
1 polymer ?
#
loop_
_entity_poly.entity_id
_entity_poly.type
_entity_poly.pdbx_seq_one_letter_code
_entity_poly.pdbx_strand_id
1 'polypeptide(L)'
;MTGTDLRVSPGTAFGRRLPVVAGLAGAVGLAAAMLSPPDYLQGDLVRLMYVHVPAAWTAYLGYAVTLAASIGWLWRRRPGLDRLAAASAEVGVFFTGLAIALGSIWGKPTWGVWWTWDARLVTTALLFFVYLGYLALRRATSDLQLRARRSAVFGVVAFAQVPLVHFSVVWWRTLHQPPTVLQPGDPSIDHTMLAVLLLDVVAFTLLYALLVRARARLQAAADALDAADERLPRPVAGAAVTAPRREGRDV
;
A
#
# COMPACT_ATOMS: atom_id res chain seq x y z
N MET A 1 -26.16 3.87 -27.62
CA MET A 1 -25.90 2.80 -26.62
C MET A 1 -25.65 3.47 -25.28
N THR A 2 -26.68 3.40 -24.45
CA THR A 2 -26.81 3.72 -23.02
C THR A 2 -25.53 4.08 -22.25
N GLY A 3 -25.39 5.37 -21.93
CA GLY A 3 -24.52 5.85 -20.87
C GLY A 3 -25.07 5.41 -19.52
N THR A 4 -24.40 4.47 -18.87
CA THR A 4 -24.62 4.17 -17.45
C THR A 4 -24.06 5.33 -16.62
N ASP A 5 -24.95 6.21 -16.17
CA ASP A 5 -24.70 7.11 -15.06
C ASP A 5 -24.29 6.28 -13.83
N LEU A 6 -22.99 6.22 -13.56
CA LEU A 6 -22.47 5.71 -12.29
C LEU A 6 -22.79 6.75 -11.21
N ARG A 7 -24.04 6.74 -10.74
CA ARG A 7 -24.39 7.36 -9.46
C ARG A 7 -23.47 6.76 -8.40
N VAL A 8 -22.55 7.56 -7.88
CA VAL A 8 -21.82 7.25 -6.66
C VAL A 8 -22.83 7.26 -5.52
N SER A 9 -23.47 6.11 -5.26
CA SER A 9 -24.39 5.96 -4.14
C SER A 9 -23.59 6.17 -2.84
N PRO A 10 -23.97 7.14 -1.99
CA PRO A 10 -23.35 7.34 -0.67
C PRO A 10 -23.62 6.18 0.31
N GLY A 11 -24.47 5.22 -0.06
CA GLY A 11 -24.97 4.18 0.81
C GLY A 11 -24.64 2.79 0.31
N THR A 12 -23.48 2.26 0.69
CA THR A 12 -23.36 0.82 0.94
C THR A 12 -23.04 0.66 2.41
N ALA A 13 -23.76 -0.20 3.13
CA ALA A 13 -23.61 -0.43 4.57
C ALA A 13 -22.16 -0.79 5.00
N PHE A 14 -21.30 -1.15 4.03
CA PHE A 14 -19.87 -1.37 4.17
C PHE A 14 -19.02 -0.07 4.27
N GLY A 15 -19.57 1.10 3.95
CA GLY A 15 -18.88 2.40 3.97
C GLY A 15 -18.50 2.91 5.36
N ARG A 16 -19.46 2.93 6.29
CA ARG A 16 -19.30 3.42 7.68
C ARG A 16 -18.77 2.38 8.66
N ARG A 17 -19.00 1.09 8.42
CA ARG A 17 -18.64 0.02 9.38
C ARG A 17 -17.15 -0.33 9.35
N LEU A 18 -16.51 -0.34 8.18
CA LEU A 18 -15.09 -0.72 8.07
C LEU A 18 -14.16 0.16 8.93
N PRO A 19 -14.26 1.50 8.96
CA PRO A 19 -13.45 2.33 9.86
C PRO A 19 -13.65 1.98 11.34
N VAL A 20 -14.90 1.75 11.75
CA VAL A 20 -15.23 1.37 13.13
C VAL A 20 -14.63 0.01 13.48
N VAL A 21 -14.82 -0.99 12.61
CA VAL A 21 -14.28 -2.35 12.81
C VAL A 21 -12.75 -2.33 12.81
N ALA A 22 -12.11 -1.59 11.90
CA ALA A 22 -10.66 -1.44 11.88
C ALA A 22 -10.14 -0.73 13.13
N GLY A 23 -10.82 0.32 13.59
CA GLY A 23 -10.48 1.03 14.82
C GLY A 23 -10.63 0.17 16.07
N LEU A 24 -11.72 -0.59 16.19
CA LEU A 24 -11.93 -1.53 17.28
C LEU A 24 -10.90 -2.66 17.25
N ALA A 25 -10.64 -3.25 16.09
CA ALA A 25 -9.63 -4.30 15.95
C ALA A 25 -8.23 -3.77 16.33
N GLY A 26 -7.88 -2.55 15.92
CA GLY A 26 -6.63 -1.91 16.32
C GLY A 26 -6.53 -1.63 17.82
N ALA A 27 -7.62 -1.17 18.45
CA ALA A 27 -7.65 -0.94 19.89
C ALA A 27 -7.54 -2.26 20.70
N VAL A 28 -8.26 -3.30 20.26
CA VAL A 28 -8.21 -4.63 20.90
C VAL A 28 -6.84 -5.29 20.69
N GLY A 29 -6.27 -5.18 19.48
CA GLY A 29 -4.92 -5.65 19.18
C GLY A 29 -3.86 -4.96 20.04
N LEU A 30 -3.88 -3.62 20.10
CA LEU A 30 -2.98 -2.86 20.97
C LEU A 30 -3.12 -3.25 22.44
N ALA A 31 -4.35 -3.36 22.96
CA ALA A 31 -4.57 -3.79 24.34
C ALA A 31 -4.03 -5.20 24.59
N ALA A 32 -4.25 -6.15 23.66
CA ALA A 32 -3.73 -7.50 23.75
C ALA A 32 -2.19 -7.52 23.71
N ALA A 33 -1.56 -6.72 22.85
CA ALA A 33 -0.10 -6.54 22.78
C ALA A 33 0.47 -5.94 24.09
N MET A 34 -0.27 -5.05 24.75
CA MET A 34 0.12 -4.50 26.06
C MET A 34 -0.14 -5.44 27.23
N LEU A 35 -0.99 -6.46 27.06
CA LEU A 35 -1.28 -7.46 28.09
C LEU A 35 -0.59 -8.81 27.86
N SER A 36 0.08 -8.99 26.71
CA SER A 36 0.80 -10.23 26.39
C SER A 36 1.89 -10.52 27.42
N PRO A 37 2.17 -11.81 27.71
CA PRO A 37 3.29 -12.17 28.56
C PRO A 37 4.63 -11.67 27.98
N PRO A 38 5.62 -11.34 28.83
CA PRO A 38 6.97 -11.04 28.37
C PRO A 38 7.62 -12.29 27.78
N ASP A 39 8.46 -12.10 26.76
CA ASP A 39 9.25 -13.21 26.20
C ASP A 39 10.36 -13.63 27.16
N TYR A 40 10.72 -14.91 27.15
CA TYR A 40 11.75 -15.44 28.04
C TYR A 40 13.14 -14.82 27.80
N LEU A 41 13.51 -14.52 26.54
CA LEU A 41 14.80 -13.93 26.20
C LEU A 41 14.72 -12.41 26.02
N GLN A 42 13.65 -11.93 25.39
CA GLN A 42 13.50 -10.52 25.01
C GLN A 42 12.74 -9.69 26.04
N GLY A 43 12.10 -10.31 27.05
CA GLY A 43 11.27 -9.61 28.02
C GLY A 43 10.15 -8.83 27.34
N ASP A 44 9.95 -7.58 27.76
CA ASP A 44 8.94 -6.68 27.16
C ASP A 44 9.26 -6.21 25.74
N LEU A 45 10.50 -6.41 25.25
CA LEU A 45 10.89 -5.99 23.90
C LEU A 45 10.06 -6.70 22.82
N VAL A 46 9.54 -7.90 23.13
CA VAL A 46 8.68 -8.66 22.22
C VAL A 46 7.41 -7.91 21.81
N ARG A 47 7.00 -6.89 22.58
CA ARG A 47 5.84 -6.06 22.24
C ARG A 47 6.03 -5.31 20.92
N LEU A 48 7.26 -5.03 20.51
CA LEU A 48 7.57 -4.47 19.19
C LEU A 48 7.21 -5.44 18.05
N MET A 49 7.25 -6.76 18.29
CA MET A 49 6.86 -7.78 17.31
C MET A 49 5.44 -7.58 16.82
N TYR A 50 4.51 -7.26 17.73
CA TYR A 50 3.09 -7.08 17.47
C TYR A 50 2.76 -5.87 16.59
N VAL A 51 3.72 -4.98 16.34
CA VAL A 51 3.57 -3.88 15.37
C VAL A 51 4.50 -4.05 14.17
N HIS A 52 5.73 -4.53 14.39
CA HIS A 52 6.71 -4.73 13.34
C HIS A 52 6.30 -5.83 12.36
N VAL A 53 5.93 -7.01 12.86
CA VAL A 53 5.57 -8.15 12.01
C VAL A 53 4.28 -7.89 11.23
N PRO A 54 3.20 -7.36 11.84
CA PRO A 54 2.01 -6.95 11.08
C PRO A 54 2.26 -5.85 10.05
N ALA A 55 3.18 -4.90 10.32
CA ALA A 55 3.60 -3.92 9.32
C ALA A 55 4.31 -4.59 8.13
N ALA A 56 5.26 -5.49 8.37
CA ALA A 56 5.95 -6.24 7.31
C ALA A 56 4.99 -7.13 6.50
N TRP A 57 4.06 -7.82 7.16
CA TRP A 57 2.98 -8.57 6.52
C TRP A 57 2.14 -7.68 5.60
N THR A 58 1.76 -6.50 6.10
CA THR A 58 0.91 -5.56 5.35
C THR A 58 1.62 -5.00 4.12
N ALA A 59 2.93 -4.75 4.22
CA ALA A 59 3.75 -4.40 3.06
C ALA A 59 3.67 -5.48 1.98
N TYR A 60 3.89 -6.75 2.35
CA TYR A 60 3.81 -7.87 1.40
C TYR A 60 2.42 -8.04 0.81
N LEU A 61 1.36 -7.91 1.62
CA LEU A 61 -0.02 -7.92 1.14
C LEU A 61 -0.27 -6.80 0.11
N GLY A 62 0.21 -5.59 0.39
CA GLY A 62 0.12 -4.46 -0.54
C GLY A 62 0.78 -4.77 -1.88
N TYR A 63 1.97 -5.36 -1.86
CA TYR A 63 2.70 -5.75 -3.07
C TYR A 63 2.06 -6.93 -3.81
N ALA A 64 1.49 -7.90 -3.09
CA ALA A 64 0.75 -9.02 -3.69
C ALA A 64 -0.54 -8.55 -4.38
N VAL A 65 -1.28 -7.62 -3.76
CA VAL A 65 -2.44 -7.00 -4.41
C VAL A 65 -2.00 -6.13 -5.59
N THR A 66 -0.87 -5.44 -5.49
CA THR A 66 -0.29 -4.69 -6.62
C THR A 66 0.00 -5.61 -7.81
N LEU A 67 0.62 -6.78 -7.57
CA LEU A 67 0.85 -7.80 -8.58
C LEU A 67 -0.47 -8.27 -9.21
N ALA A 68 -1.42 -8.73 -8.39
CA ALA A 68 -2.68 -9.29 -8.87
C ALA A 68 -3.50 -8.27 -9.67
N ALA A 69 -3.57 -7.02 -9.18
CA ALA A 69 -4.25 -5.94 -9.87
C ALA A 69 -3.53 -5.51 -11.16
N SER A 70 -2.19 -5.55 -11.19
CA SER A 70 -1.39 -5.28 -12.39
C SER A 70 -1.61 -6.35 -13.47
N ILE A 71 -1.57 -7.63 -13.11
CA ILE A 71 -1.91 -8.75 -14.02
C ILE A 71 -3.34 -8.61 -14.53
N GLY A 72 -4.28 -8.37 -13.62
CA GLY A 72 -5.69 -8.19 -13.97
C GLY A 72 -5.89 -7.01 -14.93
N TRP A 73 -5.17 -5.90 -14.73
CA TRP A 73 -5.19 -4.76 -15.64
C TRP A 73 -4.61 -5.12 -17.00
N LEU A 74 -3.46 -5.81 -17.06
CA LEU A 74 -2.85 -6.22 -18.34
C LEU A 74 -3.80 -7.06 -19.19
N TRP A 75 -4.59 -7.92 -18.54
CA TRP A 75 -5.58 -8.77 -19.19
C TRP A 75 -6.89 -8.05 -19.55
N ARG A 76 -7.51 -7.34 -18.60
CA ARG A 76 -8.88 -6.81 -18.76
C ARG A 76 -8.96 -5.32 -19.02
N ARG A 77 -7.85 -4.58 -18.88
CA ARG A 77 -7.72 -3.12 -19.08
C ARG A 77 -8.75 -2.29 -18.31
N ARG A 78 -9.22 -2.78 -17.16
CA ARG A 78 -10.21 -2.07 -16.32
C ARG A 78 -9.52 -0.98 -15.49
N PRO A 79 -9.92 0.30 -15.58
CA PRO A 79 -9.29 1.39 -14.83
C PRO A 79 -9.28 1.20 -13.31
N GLY A 80 -10.29 0.51 -12.77
CA GLY A 80 -10.33 0.17 -11.34
C GLY A 80 -9.18 -0.72 -10.87
N LEU A 81 -8.63 -1.58 -11.75
CA LEU A 81 -7.49 -2.44 -11.41
C LEU A 81 -6.19 -1.64 -11.38
N ASP A 82 -6.03 -0.64 -12.26
CA ASP A 82 -4.89 0.28 -12.19
C ASP A 82 -4.93 1.12 -10.90
N ARG A 83 -6.12 1.64 -10.54
CA ARG A 83 -6.33 2.36 -9.27
C ARG A 83 -6.03 1.49 -8.05
N LEU A 84 -6.45 0.23 -8.07
CA LEU A 84 -6.18 -0.72 -6.98
C LEU A 84 -4.68 -0.99 -6.86
N ALA A 85 -3.99 -1.26 -7.97
CA ALA A 85 -2.54 -1.47 -7.98
C ALA A 85 -1.79 -0.26 -7.43
N ALA A 86 -2.15 0.95 -7.87
CA ALA A 86 -1.55 2.19 -7.39
C ALA A 86 -1.75 2.41 -5.88
N ALA A 87 -2.99 2.26 -5.41
CA ALA A 87 -3.34 2.44 -4.01
C ALA A 87 -2.64 1.41 -3.11
N SER A 88 -2.61 0.14 -3.53
CA SER A 88 -1.95 -0.92 -2.78
C SER A 88 -0.43 -0.75 -2.73
N ALA A 89 0.21 -0.29 -3.81
CA ALA A 89 1.63 0.01 -3.83
C ALA A 89 1.97 1.17 -2.88
N GLU A 90 1.17 2.25 -2.88
CA GLU A 90 1.38 3.40 -2.00
C GLU A 90 1.28 3.04 -0.52
N VAL A 91 0.26 2.25 -0.15
CA VAL A 91 0.10 1.74 1.21
C VAL A 91 1.23 0.74 1.56
N GLY A 92 1.63 -0.13 0.63
CA GLY A 92 2.73 -1.07 0.83
C GLY A 92 4.07 -0.37 1.09
N VAL A 93 4.36 0.73 0.38
CA VAL A 93 5.55 1.57 0.62
C VAL A 93 5.53 2.15 2.03
N PHE A 94 4.38 2.71 2.46
CA PHE A 94 4.24 3.24 3.81
C PHE A 94 4.55 2.17 4.87
N PHE A 95 3.93 0.99 4.78
CA PHE A 95 4.18 -0.09 5.73
C PHE A 95 5.58 -0.68 5.65
N THR A 96 6.23 -0.64 4.49
CA THR A 96 7.64 -1.04 4.36
C THR A 96 8.55 -0.06 5.10
N GLY A 97 8.36 1.24 4.93
CA GLY A 97 9.09 2.27 5.67
C GLY A 97 8.87 2.15 7.17
N LEU A 98 7.62 1.91 7.59
CA LEU A 98 7.28 1.64 8.99
C LEU A 98 7.98 0.39 9.51
N ALA A 99 7.98 -0.71 8.77
CA ALA A 99 8.66 -1.95 9.16
C ALA A 99 10.18 -1.73 9.30
N ILE A 100 10.82 -0.99 8.40
CA ILE A 100 12.25 -0.64 8.50
C ILE A 100 12.51 0.20 9.76
N ALA A 101 11.70 1.23 10.02
CA ALA A 101 11.86 2.07 11.20
C ALA A 101 11.68 1.29 12.51
N LEU A 102 10.60 0.49 12.62
CA LEU A 102 10.34 -0.37 13.77
C LEU A 102 11.43 -1.43 13.93
N GLY A 103 11.91 -2.01 12.84
CA GLY A 103 13.00 -2.98 12.84
C GLY A 103 14.33 -2.38 13.31
N SER A 104 14.60 -1.12 12.94
CA SER A 104 15.78 -0.39 13.44
C SER A 104 15.70 -0.12 14.94
N ILE A 105 14.52 0.30 15.43
CA ILE A 105 14.24 0.50 16.86
C ILE A 105 14.41 -0.82 17.63
N TRP A 106 13.92 -1.92 17.09
CA TRP A 106 14.07 -3.24 17.70
C TRP A 106 15.51 -3.78 17.61
N GLY A 107 16.22 -3.49 16.52
CA GLY A 107 17.61 -3.90 16.29
C GLY A 107 18.58 -3.28 17.31
N LYS A 108 18.36 -2.03 17.74
CA LYS A 108 19.26 -1.35 18.68
C LYS A 108 19.46 -2.10 20.01
N PRO A 109 18.41 -2.48 20.77
CA PRO A 109 18.56 -3.28 21.97
C PRO A 109 18.88 -4.75 21.70
N THR A 110 18.46 -5.32 20.56
CA THR A 110 18.67 -6.76 20.27
C THR A 110 20.08 -7.07 19.77
N TRP A 111 20.64 -6.21 18.93
CA TRP A 111 21.92 -6.42 18.23
C TRP A 111 22.97 -5.34 18.54
N GLY A 112 22.63 -4.34 19.35
CA GLY A 112 23.51 -3.22 19.69
C GLY A 112 23.60 -2.12 18.61
N VAL A 113 23.01 -2.32 17.43
CA VAL A 113 23.10 -1.41 16.27
C VAL A 113 21.74 -1.12 15.65
N TRP A 114 21.56 0.09 15.13
CA TRP A 114 20.33 0.51 14.42
C TRP A 114 20.21 -0.09 13.02
N TRP A 115 21.35 -0.44 12.43
CA TRP A 115 21.44 -1.00 11.09
C TRP A 115 22.66 -1.91 10.97
N THR A 116 22.53 -2.95 10.16
CA THR A 116 23.62 -3.82 9.74
C THR A 116 23.37 -4.24 8.29
N TRP A 117 24.40 -4.71 7.59
CA TRP A 117 24.32 -5.18 6.21
C TRP A 117 23.81 -6.62 6.10
N ASP A 118 22.82 -6.94 6.91
CA ASP A 118 22.15 -8.24 6.90
C ASP A 118 21.29 -8.44 5.64
N ALA A 119 21.24 -9.67 5.12
CA ALA A 119 20.53 -9.97 3.87
C ALA A 119 19.05 -9.57 3.90
N ARG A 120 18.34 -9.77 5.02
CA ARG A 120 16.93 -9.36 5.16
C ARG A 120 16.78 -7.86 5.14
N LEU A 121 17.62 -7.16 5.87
CA LEU A 121 17.58 -5.70 5.99
C LEU A 121 17.83 -5.05 4.62
N VAL A 122 18.92 -5.45 3.95
CA VAL A 122 19.31 -4.88 2.66
C VAL A 122 18.27 -5.17 1.57
N THR A 123 17.78 -6.41 1.47
CA THR A 123 16.74 -6.75 0.48
C THR A 123 15.42 -6.02 0.77
N THR A 124 15.05 -5.80 2.04
CA THR A 124 13.87 -5.01 2.40
C THR A 124 14.03 -3.54 2.03
N ALA A 125 15.21 -2.95 2.24
CA ALA A 125 15.51 -1.59 1.80
C ALA A 125 15.46 -1.47 0.27
N LEU A 126 15.99 -2.46 -0.46
CA LEU A 126 15.89 -2.51 -1.91
C LEU A 126 14.42 -2.59 -2.37
N LEU A 127 13.61 -3.46 -1.75
CA LEU A 127 12.17 -3.54 -2.00
C LEU A 127 11.48 -2.19 -1.81
N PHE A 128 11.81 -1.46 -0.73
CA PHE A 128 11.28 -0.11 -0.47
C PHE A 128 11.60 0.86 -1.61
N PHE A 129 12.86 0.95 -2.03
CA PHE A 129 13.27 1.86 -3.11
C PHE A 129 12.71 1.44 -4.48
N VAL A 130 12.58 0.14 -4.77
CA VAL A 130 11.96 -0.35 -6.01
C VAL A 130 10.50 0.11 -6.08
N TYR A 131 9.73 0.00 -5.00
CA TYR A 131 8.34 0.46 -5.00
C TYR A 131 8.19 1.99 -4.90
N LEU A 132 9.15 2.71 -4.32
CA LEU A 132 9.25 4.17 -4.53
C LEU A 132 9.46 4.49 -6.02
N GLY A 133 10.32 3.74 -6.71
CA GLY A 133 10.52 3.82 -8.15
C GLY A 133 9.25 3.55 -8.95
N TYR A 134 8.45 2.54 -8.56
CA TYR A 134 7.12 2.29 -9.12
C TYR A 134 6.21 3.51 -9.02
N LEU A 135 6.14 4.16 -7.85
CA LEU A 135 5.32 5.35 -7.64
C LEU A 135 5.87 6.57 -8.40
N ALA A 136 7.19 6.73 -8.47
CA ALA A 136 7.84 7.78 -9.24
C ALA A 136 7.56 7.64 -10.75
N LEU A 137 7.66 6.42 -11.30
CA LEU A 137 7.32 6.11 -12.69
C LEU A 137 5.87 6.48 -13.01
N ARG A 138 4.96 6.19 -12.08
CA ARG A 138 3.54 6.57 -12.20
C ARG A 138 3.36 8.08 -12.28
N ARG A 139 4.03 8.84 -11.41
CA ARG A 139 3.94 10.30 -11.36
C ARG A 139 4.59 10.97 -12.57
N ALA A 140 5.67 10.39 -13.08
CA ALA A 140 6.40 10.92 -14.24
C ALA A 140 5.70 10.67 -15.58
N THR A 141 4.69 9.78 -15.63
CA THR A 141 3.98 9.45 -16.88
C THR A 141 2.62 10.17 -16.91
N SER A 142 2.49 11.17 -17.77
CA SER A 142 1.25 11.96 -17.94
C SER A 142 0.14 11.19 -18.65
N ASP A 143 0.45 10.48 -19.73
CA ASP A 143 -0.52 9.66 -20.47
C ASP A 143 -1.06 8.53 -19.59
N LEU A 144 -2.39 8.49 -19.38
CA LEU A 144 -3.04 7.58 -18.44
C LEU A 144 -2.87 6.11 -18.83
N GLN A 145 -2.94 5.78 -20.12
CA GLN A 145 -2.86 4.41 -20.61
C GLN A 145 -1.42 3.90 -20.56
N LEU A 146 -0.47 4.74 -20.96
CA LEU A 146 0.96 4.47 -20.88
C LEU A 146 1.41 4.33 -19.43
N ARG A 147 0.91 5.20 -18.54
CA ARG A 147 1.15 5.13 -17.09
C ARG A 147 0.68 3.78 -16.56
N ALA A 148 -0.56 3.40 -16.83
CA ALA A 148 -1.12 2.13 -16.36
C ALA A 148 -0.34 0.93 -16.93
N ARG A 149 0.04 0.96 -18.21
CA ARG A 149 0.82 -0.11 -18.85
C ARG A 149 2.21 -0.27 -18.24
N ARG A 150 2.99 0.81 -18.19
CA ARG A 150 4.37 0.80 -17.66
C ARG A 150 4.37 0.37 -16.20
N SER A 151 3.43 0.88 -15.43
CA SER A 151 3.33 0.58 -14.01
C SER A 151 2.88 -0.85 -13.78
N ALA A 152 1.93 -1.38 -14.54
CA ALA A 152 1.52 -2.77 -14.40
C ALA A 152 2.67 -3.73 -14.68
N VAL A 153 3.44 -3.50 -15.75
CA VAL A 153 4.63 -4.31 -16.05
C VAL A 153 5.67 -4.18 -14.93
N PHE A 154 5.98 -2.96 -14.50
CA PHE A 154 6.92 -2.72 -13.40
C PHE A 154 6.46 -3.43 -12.12
N GLY A 155 5.18 -3.33 -11.76
CA GLY A 155 4.62 -3.93 -10.55
C GLY A 155 4.70 -5.46 -10.55
N VAL A 156 4.54 -6.09 -11.71
CA VAL A 156 4.74 -7.55 -11.87
C VAL A 156 6.19 -7.93 -11.61
N VAL A 157 7.14 -7.22 -12.24
CA VAL A 157 8.57 -7.50 -12.09
C VAL A 157 9.07 -7.20 -10.67
N ALA A 158 8.63 -6.07 -10.11
CA ALA A 158 9.00 -5.63 -8.76
C ALA A 158 8.57 -6.63 -7.69
N PHE A 159 7.46 -7.36 -7.89
CA PHE A 159 7.01 -8.35 -6.93
C PHE A 159 8.01 -9.47 -6.70
N ALA A 160 8.93 -9.75 -7.63
CA ALA A 160 10.00 -10.74 -7.43
C ALA A 160 10.91 -10.42 -6.22
N GLN A 161 10.95 -9.16 -5.78
CA GLN A 161 11.62 -8.77 -4.54
C GLN A 161 10.95 -9.34 -3.29
N VAL A 162 9.62 -9.52 -3.27
CA VAL A 162 8.90 -10.05 -2.10
C VAL A 162 9.37 -11.45 -1.70
N PRO A 163 9.41 -12.47 -2.59
CA PRO A 163 9.97 -13.77 -2.23
C PRO A 163 11.47 -13.69 -1.95
N LEU A 164 12.24 -12.84 -2.65
CA LEU A 164 13.66 -12.64 -2.36
C LEU A 164 13.88 -12.17 -0.92
N VAL A 165 13.12 -11.17 -0.47
CA VAL A 165 13.12 -10.74 0.93
C VAL A 165 12.65 -11.89 1.80
N HIS A 166 11.45 -12.46 1.57
CA HIS A 166 10.85 -13.51 2.41
C HIS A 166 11.78 -14.71 2.67
N PHE A 167 12.47 -15.21 1.67
CA PHE A 167 13.37 -16.35 1.81
C PHE A 167 14.81 -15.97 2.17
N SER A 168 15.13 -14.69 2.31
CA SER A 168 16.49 -14.23 2.61
C SER A 168 17.05 -14.81 3.91
N VAL A 169 16.18 -15.13 4.87
CA VAL A 169 16.55 -15.71 6.18
C VAL A 169 16.87 -17.20 6.11
N VAL A 170 16.46 -17.85 5.02
CA VAL A 170 16.73 -19.27 4.75
C VAL A 170 17.93 -19.41 3.83
N TRP A 171 18.05 -18.54 2.82
CA TRP A 171 19.10 -18.63 1.80
C TRP A 171 20.45 -18.10 2.27
N TRP A 172 20.49 -17.15 3.20
CA TRP A 172 21.74 -16.57 3.70
C TRP A 172 21.84 -16.66 5.22
N ARG A 173 23.08 -16.72 5.71
CA ARG A 173 23.38 -16.53 7.12
C ARG A 173 23.01 -15.10 7.51
N THR A 174 22.08 -14.99 8.45
CA THR A 174 21.46 -13.73 8.84
C THR A 174 21.46 -13.57 10.35
N LEU A 175 21.52 -12.33 10.84
CA LEU A 175 21.20 -12.00 12.24
C LEU A 175 19.68 -12.00 12.48
N HIS A 176 18.90 -11.86 11.41
CA HIS A 176 17.46 -11.83 11.49
C HIS A 176 16.94 -13.24 11.79
N GLN A 177 16.05 -13.33 12.78
CA GLN A 177 15.49 -14.61 13.23
C GLN A 177 14.85 -15.42 12.08
N PRO A 178 15.02 -16.75 12.05
CA PRO A 178 14.29 -17.64 11.16
C PRO A 178 12.76 -17.59 11.41
N PRO A 179 11.95 -18.17 10.52
CA PRO A 179 10.50 -18.23 10.70
C PRO A 179 10.12 -18.98 11.99
N THR A 180 9.23 -18.41 12.80
CA THR A 180 8.72 -19.03 14.04
C THR A 180 7.27 -19.53 13.92
N VAL A 181 6.53 -19.05 12.92
CA VAL A 181 5.12 -19.40 12.68
C VAL A 181 4.98 -20.40 11.54
N LEU A 182 5.55 -20.08 10.37
CA LEU A 182 5.48 -20.92 9.17
C LEU A 182 6.77 -21.72 9.06
N GLN A 183 6.85 -22.83 9.78
CA GLN A 183 7.98 -23.77 9.78
C GLN A 183 7.48 -25.22 9.85
N PRO A 184 8.30 -26.22 9.50
CA PRO A 184 7.94 -27.62 9.72
C PRO A 184 7.76 -27.93 11.21
N GLY A 185 6.63 -28.54 11.58
CA GLY A 185 6.28 -28.85 12.97
C GLY A 185 5.49 -27.74 13.66
N ASP A 186 5.49 -27.74 15.00
CA ASP A 186 4.77 -26.75 15.78
C ASP A 186 5.44 -25.36 15.74
N PRO A 187 4.68 -24.26 15.81
CA PRO A 187 5.24 -22.92 15.95
C PRO A 187 6.15 -22.84 17.18
N SER A 188 7.33 -22.24 17.04
CA SER A 188 8.31 -22.09 18.13
C SER A 188 8.05 -20.87 19.01
N ILE A 189 6.90 -20.22 18.81
CA ILE A 189 6.40 -19.09 19.58
C ILE A 189 5.31 -19.57 20.55
N ASP A 190 5.29 -19.01 21.76
CA ASP A 190 4.22 -19.27 22.74
C ASP A 190 2.84 -19.02 22.13
N HIS A 191 1.88 -19.90 22.41
CA HIS A 191 0.55 -19.84 21.79
C HIS A 191 -0.24 -18.57 22.15
N THR A 192 -0.02 -18.00 23.33
CA THR A 192 -0.62 -16.72 23.73
C THR A 192 -0.04 -15.59 22.90
N MET A 193 1.29 -15.54 22.77
CA MET A 193 1.98 -14.55 21.95
C MET A 193 1.60 -14.69 20.47
N LEU A 194 1.47 -15.91 19.96
CA LEU A 194 1.00 -16.18 18.61
C LEU A 194 -0.44 -15.67 18.40
N ALA A 195 -1.34 -15.91 19.34
CA ALA A 195 -2.72 -15.43 19.26
C ALA A 195 -2.79 -13.89 19.19
N VAL A 196 -2.00 -13.20 20.01
CA VAL A 196 -1.88 -11.73 19.97
C VAL A 196 -1.31 -11.27 18.63
N LEU A 197 -0.24 -11.91 18.15
CA LEU A 197 0.36 -11.59 16.86
C LEU A 197 -0.64 -11.75 15.70
N LEU A 198 -1.42 -12.83 15.68
CA LEU A 198 -2.45 -13.05 14.64
C LEU A 198 -3.58 -12.03 14.72
N LEU A 199 -3.99 -11.64 15.93
CA LEU A 199 -4.96 -10.57 16.13
C LEU A 199 -4.45 -9.24 15.54
N ASP A 200 -3.20 -8.87 15.78
CA ASP A 200 -2.62 -7.65 15.21
C ASP A 200 -2.42 -7.75 13.69
N VAL A 201 -2.08 -8.93 13.15
CA VAL A 201 -2.08 -9.19 11.70
C VAL A 201 -3.46 -8.91 11.10
N VAL A 202 -4.54 -9.34 11.76
CA VAL A 202 -5.92 -9.05 11.33
C VAL A 202 -6.22 -7.55 11.43
N ALA A 203 -5.85 -6.90 12.54
CA ALA A 203 -6.07 -5.46 12.73
C ALA A 203 -5.36 -4.63 11.65
N PHE A 204 -4.10 -4.92 11.35
CA PHE A 204 -3.34 -4.27 10.30
C PHE A 204 -3.88 -4.58 8.91
N THR A 205 -4.40 -5.79 8.66
CA THR A 205 -5.05 -6.15 7.39
C THR A 205 -6.35 -5.34 7.18
N LEU A 206 -7.12 -5.11 8.24
CA LEU A 206 -8.31 -4.25 8.19
C LEU A 206 -7.94 -2.78 7.98
N LEU A 207 -6.89 -2.30 8.64
CA LEU A 207 -6.33 -0.97 8.42
C LEU A 207 -5.85 -0.80 6.97
N TYR A 208 -5.15 -1.78 6.42
CA TYR A 208 -4.75 -1.82 5.01
C TYR A 208 -5.96 -1.71 4.07
N ALA A 209 -6.99 -2.53 4.29
CA ALA A 209 -8.20 -2.48 3.48
C ALA A 209 -8.89 -1.10 3.54
N LEU A 210 -8.90 -0.47 4.71
CA LEU A 210 -9.41 0.89 4.90
C LEU A 210 -8.59 1.91 4.11
N LEU A 211 -7.26 1.89 4.23
CA LEU A 211 -6.35 2.83 3.58
C LEU A 211 -6.39 2.70 2.05
N VAL A 212 -6.30 1.47 1.53
CA VAL A 212 -6.39 1.21 0.07
C VAL A 212 -7.74 1.67 -0.47
N ARG A 213 -8.84 1.39 0.24
CA ARG A 213 -10.17 1.84 -0.17
C ARG A 213 -10.26 3.37 -0.19
N ALA A 214 -9.78 4.04 0.85
CA ALA A 214 -9.77 5.50 0.91
C ALA A 214 -8.96 6.08 -0.26
N ARG A 215 -7.75 5.55 -0.49
CA ARG A 215 -6.85 6.02 -1.55
C ARG A 215 -7.40 5.79 -2.96
N ALA A 216 -8.00 4.62 -3.21
CA ALA A 216 -8.63 4.30 -4.49
C ALA A 216 -9.88 5.15 -4.77
N ARG A 217 -10.64 5.51 -3.72
CA ARG A 217 -11.78 6.45 -3.82
C ARG A 217 -11.32 7.87 -4.13
N LEU A 218 -10.27 8.35 -3.46
CA LEU A 218 -9.68 9.66 -3.75
C LEU A 218 -9.21 9.74 -5.21
N GLN A 219 -8.55 8.69 -5.72
CA GLN A 219 -8.13 8.66 -7.11
C GLN A 219 -9.34 8.62 -8.07
N ALA A 220 -10.37 7.84 -7.77
CA ALA A 220 -11.57 7.81 -8.59
C ALA A 220 -12.29 9.17 -8.65
N ALA A 221 -12.31 9.91 -7.55
CA ALA A 221 -12.87 11.24 -7.48
C ALA A 221 -12.04 12.25 -8.28
N ALA A 222 -10.71 12.17 -8.20
CA ALA A 222 -9.80 12.98 -9.03
C ALA A 222 -10.02 12.70 -10.52
N ASP A 223 -10.03 11.43 -10.94
CA ASP A 223 -10.28 11.04 -12.33
C ASP A 223 -11.65 11.57 -12.84
N ALA A 224 -12.66 11.60 -11.97
CA ALA A 224 -14.00 12.11 -12.32
C ALA A 224 -14.04 13.64 -12.43
N LEU A 225 -13.26 14.36 -11.62
CA LEU A 225 -13.12 15.82 -11.71
C LEU A 225 -12.40 16.21 -13.01
N ASP A 226 -11.30 15.54 -13.34
CA ASP A 226 -10.55 15.79 -14.58
C ASP A 226 -11.45 15.58 -15.82
N ALA A 227 -12.21 14.47 -15.83
CA ALA A 227 -13.16 14.18 -16.90
C ALA A 227 -14.34 15.18 -16.97
N ALA A 228 -14.69 15.84 -15.85
CA ALA A 228 -15.70 16.88 -15.84
C ALA A 228 -15.14 18.21 -16.36
N ASP A 229 -13.91 18.58 -15.99
CA ASP A 229 -13.22 19.78 -16.46
C ASP A 229 -13.03 19.75 -17.99
N GLU A 230 -12.68 18.60 -18.56
CA GLU A 230 -12.59 18.42 -20.01
C GLU A 230 -13.92 18.63 -20.76
N ARG A 231 -15.06 18.45 -20.09
CA ARG A 231 -16.40 18.64 -20.68
C ARG A 231 -16.90 20.07 -20.59
N LEU A 232 -16.32 20.89 -19.72
CA LEU A 232 -16.72 22.28 -19.59
C LEU A 232 -16.25 23.09 -20.80
N PRO A 233 -17.09 23.94 -21.40
CA PRO A 233 -16.66 24.84 -22.45
C PRO A 233 -15.58 25.77 -21.90
N ARG A 234 -14.33 25.57 -22.30
CA ARG A 234 -13.27 26.56 -21.99
C ARG A 234 -13.53 27.80 -22.84
N PRO A 235 -13.50 29.01 -22.26
CA PRO A 235 -13.51 30.23 -23.06
C PRO A 235 -12.35 30.13 -24.06
N VAL A 236 -12.66 30.09 -25.36
CA VAL A 236 -11.64 30.11 -26.39
C VAL A 236 -10.87 31.41 -26.22
N ALA A 237 -9.53 31.38 -26.27
CA ALA A 237 -8.76 32.61 -26.32
C ALA A 237 -9.29 33.45 -27.51
N GLY A 238 -9.90 34.60 -27.22
CA GLY A 238 -10.61 35.41 -28.21
C GLY A 238 -12.13 35.50 -28.07
N ALA A 239 -12.78 34.72 -27.18
CA ALA A 239 -14.23 34.81 -26.95
C ALA A 239 -14.69 36.18 -26.42
N ALA A 240 -13.78 36.95 -25.81
CA ALA A 240 -13.99 38.32 -25.38
C ALA A 240 -13.53 39.39 -26.42
N VAL A 241 -12.98 38.96 -27.56
CA VAL A 241 -12.51 39.87 -28.61
C VAL A 241 -13.67 40.17 -29.55
N THR A 242 -14.37 41.28 -29.28
CA THR A 242 -15.29 41.88 -30.25
C THR A 242 -14.51 42.39 -31.46
N ALA A 243 -14.84 41.89 -32.65
CA ALA A 243 -14.27 42.40 -33.90
C ALA A 243 -14.61 43.90 -34.05
N PRO A 244 -13.66 44.76 -34.44
CA PRO A 244 -13.93 46.18 -34.63
C PRO A 244 -14.98 46.35 -35.72
N ARG A 245 -16.03 47.14 -35.42
CA ARG A 245 -17.09 47.47 -36.37
C ARG A 245 -16.45 48.27 -37.51
N ARG A 246 -16.40 47.71 -38.72
CA ARG A 246 -16.06 48.51 -39.91
C ARG A 246 -17.23 49.46 -40.12
N GLU A 247 -17.07 50.71 -39.74
CA GLU A 247 -17.94 51.77 -40.24
C GLU A 247 -17.81 51.78 -41.76
N GLY A 248 -18.89 51.36 -42.43
CA GLY A 248 -19.02 51.50 -43.86
C GLY A 248 -18.93 52.99 -44.18
N ARG A 249 -17.91 53.38 -44.94
CA ARG A 249 -17.99 54.58 -45.75
C ARG A 249 -18.95 54.26 -46.88
N ASP A 250 -20.22 54.55 -46.66
CA ASP A 250 -21.13 54.79 -47.77
C ASP A 250 -20.70 56.12 -48.41
N VAL A 251 -20.10 55.99 -49.59
CA VAL A 251 -19.91 56.98 -50.68
C VAL A 251 -19.31 58.34 -50.30
#